data_AF-A0A961PAZ7-F1
#
_entry.id   AF-A0A961PAZ7-F1
#
_cell.length_a   1.000
_cell.length_b   1.000
_cell.length_c   1.000
_cell.angle_alpha   90.00
_cell.angle_beta   90.00
_cell.angle_gamma   90.00
#
_symmetry.space_group_name_H-M   'P 1'
#
loop_
_entity.id
_entity.type
_entity.pdbx_description
1 polymer ?
#
loop_
_entity_poly.entity_id
_entity_poly.type
_entity_poly.pdbx_seq_one_letter_code
_entity_poly.pdbx_strand_id
1 'polypeptide(L)' 'MLVVVSPAKRLDETPARASDGTLPRFPEATGQLVETARGLDAGGLEKLMHISPKLAALNVARFGSIGSGAGAKQ' A
#
# COMPACT_ATOMS: atom_id res chain seq x y z
N MET A 1 17.03 7.67 -22.27
CA MET A 1 15.71 8.34 -22.09
C MET A 1 15.06 7.79 -20.83
N LEU A 2 14.50 8.65 -19.97
CA LEU A 2 13.76 8.26 -18.77
C LEU A 2 12.35 8.85 -18.84
N VAL A 3 11.34 8.06 -18.47
CA VAL A 3 9.94 8.47 -18.43
C VAL A 3 9.45 8.35 -16.99
N VAL A 4 8.68 9.35 -16.55
CA VAL A 4 8.07 9.38 -15.22
C VAL A 4 6.56 9.42 -15.38
N VAL A 5 5.86 8.56 -14.64
CA VAL A 5 4.40 8.47 -14.64
C VAL A 5 3.89 8.51 -13.21
N SER A 6 2.69 9.06 -13.03
CA SER A 6 2.00 9.03 -11.74
C SER A 6 1.53 7.61 -11.40
N PRO A 7 1.46 7.24 -10.10
CA PRO A 7 0.89 5.97 -9.67
C PRO A 7 -0.65 5.98 -9.79
N ALA A 8 -1.24 4.79 -9.70
CA ALA A 8 -2.69 4.62 -9.62
C ALA A 8 -3.16 4.42 -8.18
N LYS A 9 -4.40 4.85 -7.88
CA LYS A 9 -5.05 4.59 -6.58
C LYS A 9 -5.65 3.19 -6.48
N ARG A 10 -6.09 2.62 -7.62
CA ARG A 10 -6.68 1.29 -7.71
C ARG A 10 -5.59 0.28 -8.01
N LEU A 11 -5.53 -0.79 -7.22
CA LEU A 11 -4.64 -1.91 -7.44
C LEU A 11 -5.43 -3.05 -8.11
N ASP A 12 -4.76 -3.76 -9.01
CA ASP A 12 -5.16 -5.07 -9.49
C ASP A 12 -4.32 -6.11 -8.76
N GLU A 13 -4.98 -6.94 -7.94
CA GLU A 13 -4.33 -7.95 -7.09
C GLU A 13 -4.31 -9.34 -7.76
N THR A 14 -4.67 -9.42 -9.05
CA THR A 14 -4.44 -10.62 -9.84
C THR A 14 -2.94 -10.90 -9.98
N PRO A 15 -2.51 -12.17 -10.00
CA PRO A 15 -1.11 -12.50 -10.15
C PRO A 15 -0.51 -11.84 -11.40
N ALA A 16 0.66 -11.24 -11.23
CA ALA A 16 1.37 -10.64 -12.35
C ALA A 16 1.62 -11.69 -13.43
N ARG A 17 1.39 -11.31 -14.70
CA ARG A 17 1.67 -12.19 -15.85
C ARG A 17 3.18 -12.40 -16.07
N ALA A 18 3.99 -11.46 -15.58
CA ALA A 18 5.44 -11.54 -15.66
C ALA A 18 6.00 -12.39 -14.51
N SER A 19 6.92 -13.29 -14.82
CA SER A 19 7.64 -14.11 -13.83
C SER A 19 8.80 -13.36 -13.16
N ASP A 20 9.34 -12.35 -13.83
CA ASP A 20 10.58 -11.69 -13.43
C ASP A 20 10.29 -10.27 -12.96
N GLY A 21 10.83 -9.92 -11.79
CA GLY A 21 10.67 -8.61 -11.16
C GLY A 21 11.91 -8.21 -10.37
N THR A 22 11.98 -6.94 -10.00
CA THR A 22 13.04 -6.40 -9.13
C THR A 22 12.44 -5.95 -7.80
N LEU A 23 13.30 -5.78 -6.79
CA LEU A 23 12.88 -5.26 -5.49
C LEU A 23 12.85 -3.72 -5.48
N PRO A 24 11.97 -3.09 -4.67
CA PRO A 24 11.97 -1.65 -4.46
C PRO A 24 13.32 -1.15 -3.95
N ARG A 25 13.77 0.01 -4.44
CA ARG A 25 15.09 0.59 -4.09
C ARG A 25 15.13 1.28 -2.72
N PHE A 26 13.99 1.59 -2.13
CA PHE A 26 13.89 2.38 -0.89
C PHE A 26 13.08 1.67 0.21
N PRO A 27 13.50 0.47 0.65
CA PRO A 27 12.77 -0.28 1.67
C PRO A 27 12.74 0.43 3.03
N GLU A 28 13.85 1.05 3.44
CA GLU A 28 13.95 1.75 4.74
C GLU A 28 13.01 2.95 4.83
N ALA A 29 13.01 3.81 3.81
CA ALA A 29 12.11 4.97 3.73
C ALA A 29 10.63 4.53 3.67
N THR A 30 10.34 3.46 2.93
CA THR A 30 8.99 2.88 2.89
C THR A 30 8.58 2.39 4.28
N GLY A 31 9.49 1.74 5.01
CA GLY A 31 9.27 1.30 6.40
C GLY A 31 8.86 2.44 7.33
N GLN A 32 9.58 3.57 7.29
CA GLN A 32 9.25 4.74 8.12
C GLN A 32 7.83 5.28 7.88
N LEU A 33 7.40 5.32 6.61
CA LEU A 33 6.04 5.74 6.26
C LEU A 33 4.99 4.74 6.73
N VAL A 34 5.29 3.44 6.60
CA VAL A 34 4.39 2.36 7.02
C VAL A 34 4.20 2.36 8.54
N GLU A 35 5.26 2.57 9.32
CA GLU A 35 5.13 2.68 10.79
C GLU A 35 4.24 3.85 11.20
N THR A 36 4.37 4.99 10.52
CA THR A 36 3.48 6.14 10.75
C THR A 36 2.03 5.79 10.40
N ALA A 37 1.79 5.12 9.27
CA ALA A 37 0.47 4.74 8.83
C ALA A 37 -0.18 3.66 9.72
N ARG A 38 0.61 2.75 10.30
CA ARG A 38 0.16 1.73 11.27
C ARG A 38 -0.38 2.32 12.56
N GLY A 39 0.06 3.52 12.93
CA GLY A 39 -0.46 4.26 14.07
C GLY A 39 -1.85 4.89 13.85
N LEU A 40 -2.37 4.86 12.61
CA LEU A 40 -3.68 5.42 12.27
C LEU A 40 -4.75 4.33 12.25
N ASP A 41 -5.88 4.61 12.91
CA ASP A 41 -7.07 3.78 12.80
C ASP A 41 -7.89 4.12 11.52
N ALA A 42 -8.98 3.39 11.30
CA ALA A 42 -9.81 3.59 10.11
C ALA A 42 -10.41 5.01 10.05
N GLY A 43 -10.82 5.58 11.20
CA GLY A 43 -11.36 6.94 11.26
C GLY A 43 -10.31 8.01 10.93
N GLY A 44 -9.08 7.81 11.42
CA GLY A 44 -7.92 8.64 11.12
C GLY A 44 -7.58 8.61 9.63
N LEU A 45 -7.55 7.43 9.01
CA LEU A 45 -7.30 7.29 7.57
C LEU A 45 -8.43 7.86 6.71
N GLU A 46 -9.69 7.65 7.09
CA GLU A 46 -10.85 8.24 6.41
C GLU A 46 -10.73 9.77 6.36
N LYS A 47 -10.48 10.41 7.51
CA LYS A 47 -10.34 11.86 7.60
C LYS A 47 -9.12 12.38 6.85
N LEU A 48 -7.98 11.71 6.97
CA LEU A 48 -6.71 12.13 6.37
C LEU A 48 -6.75 12.00 4.84
N MET A 49 -7.30 10.90 4.32
CA MET A 49 -7.24 10.58 2.90
C MET A 49 -8.52 10.96 2.14
N HIS A 50 -9.57 11.38 2.85
CA HIS A 50 -10.90 11.65 2.30
C HIS A 50 -11.46 10.45 1.52
N ILE A 51 -11.43 9.28 2.15
CA ILE A 51 -11.88 8.01 1.58
C ILE A 51 -13.05 7.42 2.35
N SER A 52 -13.80 6.50 1.75
CA SER A 52 -14.92 5.86 2.42
C SER A 52 -14.47 4.99 3.61
N PRO A 53 -15.34 4.76 4.61
CA PRO A 53 -15.03 3.90 5.76
C PRO A 53 -14.55 2.50 5.35
N LYS A 54 -15.16 1.92 4.32
CA LYS A 54 -14.78 0.61 3.77
C LYS A 54 -13.35 0.63 3.20
N LEU A 55 -12.98 1.69 2.48
CA LEU A 55 -11.64 1.82 1.91
C LEU A 55 -10.59 2.14 2.99
N ALA A 56 -10.97 2.89 4.03
CA ALA A 56 -10.12 3.15 5.17
C ALA A 56 -9.80 1.87 5.94
N ALA A 57 -10.82 1.05 6.25
CA ALA A 57 -10.63 -0.26 6.90
C ALA A 57 -9.72 -1.19 6.07
N LEU A 58 -9.91 -1.23 4.75
CA LEU A 58 -9.03 -1.96 3.83
C LEU A 58 -7.58 -1.45 3.91
N ASN A 59 -7.38 -0.13 3.98
CA ASN A 59 -6.04 0.44 4.06
C ASN A 59 -5.36 0.21 5.42
N VAL A 60 -6.11 0.18 6.54
CA VAL A 60 -5.56 -0.26 7.84
C VAL A 60 -4.99 -1.68 7.70
N ALA A 61 -5.77 -2.60 7.12
CA ALA A 61 -5.33 -3.98 6.91
C ALA A 61 -4.08 -4.04 6.01
N ARG A 62 -4.04 -3.26 4.93
CA ARG A 62 -2.89 -3.17 4.02
C ARG A 62 -1.64 -2.65 4.71
N PHE A 63 -1.72 -1.56 5.48
CA PHE A 63 -0.55 -1.04 6.20
C PHE A 63 -0.06 -2.02 7.28
N GLY A 64 -0.98 -2.75 7.92
CA GLY A 64 -0.64 -3.83 8.85
C GLY A 64 0.13 -4.97 8.18
N SER A 65 -0.24 -5.37 6.96
CA SER A 65 0.35 -6.52 6.29
C SER A 65 1.63 -6.24 5.49
N ILE A 66 2.01 -4.96 5.28
CA ILE A 66 3.25 -4.63 4.56
C ILE A 66 4.48 -5.29 5.23
N GLY A 67 5.31 -5.95 4.43
CA GLY A 67 6.52 -6.65 4.91
C GLY A 67 6.29 -8.05 5.46
N SER A 68 5.04 -8.49 5.64
CA SER A 68 4.72 -9.85 6.09
C SER A 68 4.86 -10.92 5.01
N GLY A 69 5.01 -10.53 3.74
CA GLY A 69 4.89 -11.43 2.58
C GLY A 69 3.45 -11.91 2.32
N ALA A 70 2.54 -11.71 3.27
CA ALA A 70 1.11 -11.95 3.14
C ALA A 70 0.42 -10.70 2.58
N GLY A 71 0.65 -10.42 1.29
CA GLY A 71 -0.30 -9.64 0.49
C GLY A 71 -1.58 -10.45 0.28
N ALA A 72 -2.19 -10.92 1.37
CA ALA A 72 -3.29 -11.86 1.35
C ALA A 72 -4.52 -11.17 0.78
N LYS A 73 -4.97 -11.74 -0.34
CA LYS A 73 -6.16 -11.42 -1.12
C LYS A 73 -7.35 -11.15 -0.19
N GLN A 74 -7.98 -9.99 -0.35
CA GLN A 74 -9.35 -9.74 0.10
C GLN A 74 -10.29 -9.74 -1.10
#